data_AF-Q4D3H7-F1
#
_entry.id   AF-Q4D3H7-F1
#
_cell.length_a   1.000
_cell.length_b   1.000
_cell.length_c   1.000
_cell.angle_alpha   90.00
_cell.angle_beta   90.00
_cell.angle_gamma   90.00
#
_symmetry.space_group_name_H-M   'P 1'
#
loop_
_entity.id
_entity.type
_entity.pdbx_description
1 polymer ?
#
loop_
_entity_poly.entity_id
_entity_poly.type
_entity_poly.pdbx_seq_one_letter_code
_entity_poly.pdbx_strand_id
1 'polypeptide(L)'
;MSAFNPDAPAFIPTFLRRTGSNAVGEEELSNEASSPSAKRPLVFLIFGCRGAGKTTQSELLAKEYNLLHISSGNIYRQGKQPFVELRRVLLEEFGEGKKRRYNGLVLDRFVVNSEFDAFYIQSVLDAVKLPVPFVFMLAIDAKLASKRAESREDNKTAHQYWRVVEQKAQAVTLNTIYAPIRCLKTIQVTEDATIEDVFGEIKAAIGTQLPANPEGIKLCPAARREAKGMKLIEDYETYMELVCCVHAAVGNVSGRKDTAPLSGIGAYLDREYFSFGHKNLRSLLSTFHVTLKADGQRYLLVKHKRYGYIGFPAAFTHCYDFNKLFDGVEMSCDFPPETQKFITDKKHDKSVEVLLDTELVIHDGNPVFYVLDYLYLGGLEGKKMRFEARLKILREFFGRLASVTQAVVLKDYVPINMLRTLLPKWKEAKMPIDGLVFQHNDVYKIGRDRFLVKWKPIEHCTVDFRLANGILKGDSWTFELMVTDDISANGGFGEIPYEGALAIIPSTLVQENGLCNGIIVELALKDRKETNEGVSSPQTTTWWSFRCLRNDKPSPNKHSIVKKIVDLRHLSLEELVDLCEKVPFYGST
;
A
#
# COMPACT_ATOMS: atom_id res chain seq x y z
N MET A 1 -10.47 33.73 -1.95
CA MET A 1 -11.49 32.99 -2.71
C MET A 1 -11.00 32.89 -4.15
N SER A 2 -10.28 31.83 -4.52
CA SER A 2 -9.98 31.63 -5.94
C SER A 2 -11.30 31.30 -6.64
N ALA A 3 -11.59 32.02 -7.72
CA ALA A 3 -12.81 31.83 -8.48
C ALA A 3 -12.77 30.43 -9.11
N PHE A 4 -13.54 29.50 -8.54
CA PHE A 4 -13.83 28.21 -9.14
C PHE A 4 -14.33 28.47 -10.55
N ASN A 5 -13.58 28.07 -11.58
CA ASN A 5 -14.00 28.22 -12.98
C ASN A 5 -15.15 27.23 -13.24
N PRO A 6 -16.41 27.71 -13.36
CA PRO A 6 -17.56 26.83 -13.56
C PRO A 6 -17.55 26.13 -14.93
N ASP A 7 -16.73 26.61 -15.88
CA ASP A 7 -16.60 26.04 -17.22
C ASP A 7 -15.54 24.92 -17.30
N ALA A 8 -14.87 24.61 -16.17
CA ALA A 8 -13.97 23.47 -16.12
C ALA A 8 -14.78 22.16 -16.27
N PRO A 9 -14.45 21.27 -17.22
CA PRO A 9 -15.13 19.99 -17.36
C PRO A 9 -15.14 19.23 -16.03
N ALA A 10 -16.30 18.64 -15.68
CA ALA A 10 -16.42 17.80 -14.50
C ALA A 10 -15.36 16.69 -14.52
N PHE A 11 -14.67 16.52 -13.39
CA PHE A 11 -13.54 15.61 -13.28
C PHE A 11 -14.00 14.14 -13.36
N ILE A 12 -13.58 13.45 -14.41
CA ILE A 12 -13.62 12.00 -14.53
C ILE A 12 -12.17 11.49 -14.35
N PRO A 13 -11.84 10.76 -13.26
CA PRO A 13 -10.52 10.16 -13.08
C PRO A 13 -10.08 9.39 -14.33
N THR A 14 -8.79 9.38 -14.63
CA THR A 14 -8.25 8.75 -15.85
C THR A 14 -8.68 7.28 -16.00
N PHE A 15 -8.83 6.56 -14.88
CA PHE A 15 -9.33 5.16 -14.86
C PHE A 15 -10.84 5.03 -15.14
N LEU A 16 -11.59 6.13 -15.11
CA LEU A 16 -13.01 6.21 -15.48
C LEU A 16 -13.22 6.69 -16.93
N ARG A 17 -12.18 7.15 -17.62
CA ARG A 17 -12.28 7.57 -19.02
C ARG A 17 -12.32 6.35 -19.92
N ARG A 18 -13.20 6.34 -20.94
CA ARG A 18 -13.10 5.36 -22.03
C ARG A 18 -11.72 5.54 -22.65
N THR A 19 -10.89 4.50 -22.64
CA THR A 19 -9.74 4.44 -23.55
C THR A 19 -10.31 4.55 -24.95
N GLY A 20 -9.85 5.55 -25.71
CA GLY A 20 -10.18 5.67 -27.12
C GLY A 20 -9.97 4.32 -27.79
N SER A 21 -10.89 3.95 -28.67
CA SER A 21 -10.87 2.73 -29.46
C SER A 21 -9.51 2.53 -30.09
N ASN A 22 -8.63 1.77 -29.45
CA ASN A 22 -7.52 1.17 -30.15
C ASN A 22 -8.15 0.14 -31.07
N ALA A 23 -8.03 0.39 -32.37
CA ALA A 23 -8.44 -0.50 -33.44
C ALA A 23 -7.97 -1.92 -33.12
N VAL A 24 -8.91 -2.81 -32.81
CA VAL A 24 -8.66 -4.25 -32.76
C VAL A 24 -9.23 -4.81 -34.04
N GLY A 25 -8.36 -5.54 -34.74
CA GLY A 25 -8.71 -6.27 -35.96
C GLY A 25 -9.95 -7.12 -35.76
N GLU A 26 -10.75 -7.11 -36.81
CA GLU A 26 -11.93 -7.93 -37.00
C GLU A 26 -11.51 -9.40 -37.05
N GLU A 27 -11.46 -10.06 -35.89
CA GLU A 27 -11.66 -11.51 -35.85
C GLU A 27 -13.13 -11.75 -35.50
N GLU A 28 -13.81 -12.40 -36.45
CA GLU A 28 -15.23 -12.69 -36.47
C GLU A 28 -15.73 -13.31 -35.16
N LEU A 29 -16.40 -12.48 -34.35
CA LEU A 29 -17.23 -12.93 -33.24
C LEU A 29 -18.47 -13.61 -33.84
N SER A 30 -18.37 -14.92 -34.02
CA SER A 30 -19.50 -15.78 -34.32
C SER A 30 -20.55 -15.66 -33.21
N ASN A 31 -21.72 -15.20 -33.65
CA ASN A 31 -22.95 -15.08 -32.90
C ASN A 31 -23.39 -16.42 -32.32
N GLU A 32 -23.53 -16.47 -30.99
CA GLU A 32 -24.71 -16.96 -30.27
C GLU A 32 -24.44 -16.76 -28.77
N ALA A 33 -24.98 -15.67 -28.21
CA ALA A 33 -24.99 -15.42 -26.78
C ALA A 33 -25.88 -16.48 -26.10
N SER A 34 -25.33 -17.66 -25.89
CA SER A 34 -25.98 -18.77 -25.22
C SER A 34 -26.35 -18.35 -23.80
N SER A 35 -27.65 -18.40 -23.47
CA SER A 35 -28.18 -18.02 -22.15
C SER A 35 -27.40 -18.67 -21.00
N PRO A 36 -27.17 -17.95 -19.89
CA PRO A 36 -26.48 -18.51 -18.73
C PRO A 36 -27.18 -19.77 -18.23
N SER A 37 -26.38 -20.81 -18.02
CA SER A 37 -26.87 -22.11 -17.56
C SER A 37 -25.92 -22.67 -16.51
N ALA A 38 -26.37 -23.68 -15.77
CA ALA A 38 -25.53 -24.41 -14.82
C ALA A 38 -24.20 -24.92 -15.43
N LYS A 39 -24.15 -25.11 -16.76
CA LYS A 39 -22.95 -25.55 -17.50
C LYS A 39 -21.97 -24.42 -17.86
N ARG A 40 -22.40 -23.16 -17.78
CA ARG A 40 -21.57 -21.97 -18.05
C ARG A 40 -21.88 -20.91 -16.99
N PRO A 41 -21.29 -21.05 -15.79
CA PRO A 41 -21.63 -20.18 -14.69
C PRO A 41 -21.11 -18.76 -14.88
N LEU A 42 -21.90 -17.77 -14.50
CA LEU A 42 -21.50 -16.35 -14.53
C LEU A 42 -20.95 -15.92 -13.17
N VAL A 43 -19.83 -15.20 -13.16
CA VAL A 43 -19.30 -14.59 -11.93
C VAL A 43 -19.11 -13.11 -12.17
N PHE A 44 -19.77 -12.29 -11.37
CA PHE A 44 -19.67 -10.83 -11.42
C PHE A 44 -19.10 -10.26 -10.13
N LEU A 45 -18.33 -9.19 -10.26
CA LEU A 45 -17.84 -8.39 -9.14
C LEU A 45 -18.21 -6.94 -9.39
N ILE A 46 -18.90 -6.30 -8.44
CA ILE A 46 -19.38 -4.92 -8.58
C ILE A 46 -18.55 -4.00 -7.69
N PHE A 47 -17.86 -3.04 -8.32
CA PHE A 47 -17.07 -1.98 -7.70
C PHE A 47 -17.75 -0.62 -7.87
N GLY A 48 -17.25 0.35 -7.12
CA GLY A 48 -17.77 1.71 -7.10
C GLY A 48 -17.74 2.29 -5.69
N CYS A 49 -17.79 3.61 -5.57
CA CYS A 49 -17.83 4.23 -4.26
C CYS A 49 -19.16 3.99 -3.55
N ARG A 50 -19.28 4.49 -2.32
CA ARG A 50 -20.58 4.52 -1.62
C ARG A 50 -21.52 5.47 -2.35
N GLY A 51 -22.80 5.11 -2.46
CA GLY A 51 -23.77 5.88 -3.26
C GLY A 51 -23.79 5.55 -4.76
N ALA A 52 -22.82 4.76 -5.27
CA ALA A 52 -22.76 4.38 -6.69
C ALA A 52 -23.85 3.39 -7.12
N GLY A 53 -24.55 2.74 -6.19
CA GLY A 53 -25.63 1.79 -6.50
C GLY A 53 -25.21 0.31 -6.55
N LYS A 54 -23.99 -0.05 -6.10
CA LYS A 54 -23.45 -1.43 -6.16
C LYS A 54 -24.45 -2.51 -5.73
N THR A 55 -24.94 -2.42 -4.49
CA THR A 55 -25.84 -3.42 -3.90
C THR A 55 -27.15 -3.55 -4.70
N THR A 56 -27.72 -2.42 -5.14
CA THR A 56 -28.93 -2.40 -5.98
C THR A 56 -28.69 -3.11 -7.31
N GLN A 57 -27.57 -2.82 -7.99
CA GLN A 57 -27.23 -3.46 -9.26
C GLN A 57 -26.90 -4.95 -9.09
N SER A 58 -26.26 -5.35 -7.98
CA SER A 58 -26.02 -6.75 -7.63
C SER A 58 -27.32 -7.53 -7.43
N GLU A 59 -28.31 -6.95 -6.74
CA GLU A 59 -29.62 -7.58 -6.52
C GLU A 59 -30.40 -7.76 -7.83
N LEU A 60 -30.35 -6.77 -8.73
CA LEU A 60 -30.95 -6.87 -10.06
C LEU A 60 -30.29 -7.96 -10.91
N LEU A 61 -28.95 -8.03 -10.92
CA LEU A 61 -28.20 -9.09 -11.60
C LEU A 61 -28.53 -10.49 -11.05
N ALA A 62 -28.61 -10.61 -9.72
CA ALA A 62 -28.96 -11.86 -9.06
C ALA A 62 -30.34 -12.36 -9.48
N LYS A 63 -31.31 -11.46 -9.55
CA LYS A 63 -32.68 -11.79 -9.99
C LYS A 63 -32.75 -12.13 -11.48
N GLU A 64 -32.17 -11.31 -12.35
CA GLU A 64 -32.26 -11.46 -13.81
C GLU A 64 -31.59 -12.75 -14.29
N TYR A 65 -30.42 -13.09 -13.74
CA TYR A 65 -29.60 -14.21 -14.20
C TYR A 65 -29.62 -15.42 -13.25
N ASN A 66 -30.45 -15.41 -12.20
CA ASN A 66 -30.50 -16.42 -11.14
C ASN A 66 -29.11 -16.69 -10.52
N LEU A 67 -28.48 -15.63 -10.01
CA LEU A 67 -27.16 -15.69 -9.37
C LEU A 67 -27.28 -15.65 -7.85
N LEU A 68 -26.35 -16.28 -7.17
CA LEU A 68 -26.19 -16.10 -5.73
C LEU A 68 -25.58 -14.71 -5.47
N HIS A 69 -26.27 -13.87 -4.71
CA HIS A 69 -25.72 -12.58 -4.27
C HIS A 69 -25.01 -12.73 -2.92
N ILE A 70 -23.72 -12.37 -2.87
CA ILE A 70 -22.96 -12.32 -1.62
C ILE A 70 -22.33 -10.93 -1.49
N SER A 71 -22.56 -10.29 -0.34
CA SER A 71 -21.96 -9.00 0.01
C SER A 71 -21.08 -9.14 1.24
N SER A 72 -19.80 -8.76 1.13
CA SER A 72 -18.86 -8.82 2.26
C SER A 72 -19.30 -7.90 3.41
N GLY A 73 -20.02 -6.81 3.12
CA GLY A 73 -20.52 -5.86 4.11
C GLY A 73 -21.48 -6.49 5.13
N ASN A 74 -22.20 -7.55 4.75
CA ASN A 74 -23.02 -8.33 5.67
C ASN A 74 -22.15 -9.23 6.56
N ILE A 75 -21.09 -9.80 5.99
CA ILE A 75 -20.17 -10.71 6.67
C ILE A 75 -19.35 -9.95 7.73
N TYR A 76 -18.82 -8.78 7.38
CA TYR A 76 -18.11 -7.92 8.33
C TYR A 76 -19.00 -7.50 9.51
N ARG A 77 -20.28 -7.18 9.28
CA ARG A 77 -21.23 -6.83 10.36
C ARG A 77 -21.48 -7.99 11.34
N GLN A 78 -21.28 -9.24 10.90
CA GLN A 78 -21.37 -10.43 11.75
C GLN A 78 -20.06 -10.76 12.48
N GLY A 79 -18.99 -9.96 12.30
CA GLY A 79 -17.67 -10.24 12.87
C GLY A 79 -16.95 -11.44 12.24
N LYS A 80 -17.40 -11.88 11.06
CA LYS A 80 -16.82 -13.01 10.32
C LYS A 80 -15.75 -12.56 9.33
N GLN A 81 -14.92 -13.51 8.90
CA GLN A 81 -13.92 -13.30 7.85
C GLN A 81 -14.56 -13.52 6.46
N PRO A 82 -14.52 -12.54 5.54
CA PRO A 82 -15.26 -12.58 4.27
C PRO A 82 -14.88 -13.73 3.36
N PHE A 83 -13.59 -14.03 3.19
CA PHE A 83 -13.15 -15.10 2.29
C PHE A 83 -13.39 -16.50 2.86
N VAL A 84 -13.33 -16.65 4.20
CA VAL A 84 -13.69 -17.91 4.88
C VAL A 84 -15.17 -18.20 4.69
N GLU A 85 -16.03 -17.20 4.93
CA GLU A 85 -17.46 -17.34 4.74
C GLU A 85 -17.83 -17.53 3.26
N LEU A 86 -17.14 -16.82 2.34
CA LEU A 86 -17.30 -17.04 0.91
C LEU A 86 -16.98 -18.49 0.53
N ARG A 87 -15.84 -19.03 0.99
CA ARG A 87 -15.46 -20.43 0.74
C ARG A 87 -16.53 -21.39 1.23
N ARG A 88 -16.99 -21.21 2.47
CA ARG A 88 -18.04 -22.04 3.08
C ARG A 88 -19.32 -22.04 2.23
N VAL A 89 -19.82 -20.86 1.86
CA VAL A 89 -21.04 -20.71 1.07
C VAL A 89 -20.88 -21.31 -0.33
N LEU A 90 -19.74 -21.09 -0.98
CA LEU A 90 -19.52 -21.66 -2.30
C LEU A 90 -19.43 -23.19 -2.28
N LEU A 91 -18.76 -23.79 -1.29
CA LEU A 91 -18.75 -25.25 -1.14
C LEU A 91 -20.15 -25.83 -0.91
N GLU A 92 -21.01 -25.11 -0.19
CA GLU A 92 -22.40 -25.50 0.07
C GLU A 92 -23.27 -25.48 -1.20
N GLU A 93 -23.10 -24.45 -2.05
CA GLU A 93 -23.97 -24.18 -3.20
C GLU A 93 -23.42 -24.69 -4.54
N PHE A 94 -22.09 -24.77 -4.66
CA PHE A 94 -21.35 -25.07 -5.89
C PHE A 94 -20.45 -26.31 -5.77
N GLY A 95 -20.33 -26.91 -4.58
CA GLY A 95 -19.50 -28.09 -4.34
C GLY A 95 -19.93 -29.33 -5.12
N GLU A 96 -19.01 -30.29 -5.23
CA GLU A 96 -19.23 -31.53 -5.98
C GLU A 96 -20.39 -32.35 -5.40
N GLY A 97 -21.24 -32.90 -6.28
CA GLY A 97 -22.43 -33.68 -5.89
C GLY A 97 -23.63 -32.86 -5.40
N LYS A 98 -23.54 -31.52 -5.32
CA LYS A 98 -24.66 -30.66 -4.94
C LYS A 98 -25.56 -30.34 -6.13
N LYS A 99 -26.88 -30.23 -5.90
CA LYS A 99 -27.83 -29.77 -6.91
C LYS A 99 -27.64 -28.27 -7.13
N ARG A 100 -27.24 -27.89 -8.34
CA ARG A 100 -27.01 -26.48 -8.72
C ARG A 100 -28.30 -25.66 -8.63
N ARG A 101 -28.38 -24.75 -7.65
CA ARG A 101 -29.53 -23.82 -7.47
C ARG A 101 -29.36 -22.52 -8.24
N TYR A 102 -28.12 -22.05 -8.36
CA TYR A 102 -27.78 -20.77 -8.97
C TYR A 102 -26.95 -20.98 -10.24
N ASN A 103 -27.16 -20.13 -11.23
CA ASN A 103 -26.39 -20.10 -12.47
C ASN A 103 -25.04 -19.41 -12.32
N GLY A 104 -24.68 -18.97 -11.11
CA GLY A 104 -23.47 -18.20 -10.89
C GLY A 104 -23.53 -17.36 -9.63
N LEU A 105 -22.69 -16.34 -9.59
CA LEU A 105 -22.38 -15.55 -8.40
C LEU A 105 -22.27 -14.07 -8.75
N VAL A 106 -22.77 -13.20 -7.88
CA VAL A 106 -22.47 -11.77 -7.89
C VAL A 106 -21.92 -11.35 -6.53
N LEU A 107 -20.74 -10.76 -6.55
CA LEU A 107 -19.99 -10.33 -5.38
C LEU A 107 -20.03 -8.81 -5.23
N ASP A 108 -20.44 -8.32 -4.07
CA ASP A 108 -20.40 -6.89 -3.68
C ASP A 108 -19.37 -6.68 -2.55
N ARG A 109 -18.50 -5.67 -2.71
CA ARG A 109 -17.50 -5.19 -1.72
C ARG A 109 -16.43 -6.19 -1.27
N PHE A 110 -16.06 -7.20 -2.06
CA PHE A 110 -15.06 -8.18 -1.62
C PHE A 110 -13.60 -7.70 -1.71
N VAL A 111 -13.32 -6.67 -2.52
CA VAL A 111 -12.00 -6.03 -2.58
C VAL A 111 -12.04 -4.77 -1.72
N VAL A 112 -11.36 -4.82 -0.58
CA VAL A 112 -11.46 -3.82 0.49
C VAL A 112 -10.09 -3.33 0.94
N ASN A 113 -9.11 -4.22 1.09
CA ASN A 113 -7.84 -3.88 1.71
C ASN A 113 -6.72 -3.72 0.68
N SER A 114 -6.70 -4.59 -0.34
CA SER A 114 -5.70 -4.53 -1.41
C SER A 114 -6.12 -5.30 -2.66
N GLU A 115 -5.33 -5.15 -3.70
CA GLU A 115 -5.40 -5.94 -4.92
C GLU A 115 -5.23 -7.45 -4.70
N PHE A 116 -4.61 -7.86 -3.59
CA PHE A 116 -4.44 -9.26 -3.29
C PHE A 116 -5.75 -9.95 -2.88
N ASP A 117 -6.76 -9.17 -2.50
CA ASP A 117 -8.12 -9.67 -2.26
C ASP A 117 -8.66 -10.41 -3.49
N ALA A 118 -8.26 -10.02 -4.71
CA ALA A 118 -8.67 -10.70 -5.94
C ALA A 118 -8.09 -12.12 -6.06
N PHE A 119 -6.89 -12.39 -5.54
CA PHE A 119 -6.32 -13.74 -5.51
C PHE A 119 -7.02 -14.62 -4.48
N TYR A 120 -7.42 -14.06 -3.33
CA TYR A 120 -8.23 -14.78 -2.34
C TYR A 120 -9.62 -15.11 -2.89
N ILE A 121 -10.26 -14.19 -3.62
CA ILE A 121 -11.50 -14.47 -4.35
C ILE A 121 -11.25 -15.60 -5.36
N GLN A 122 -10.22 -15.51 -6.18
CA GLN A 122 -9.95 -16.50 -7.23
C GLN A 122 -9.68 -17.89 -6.65
N SER A 123 -8.87 -18.01 -5.60
CA SER A 123 -8.60 -19.26 -4.88
C SER A 123 -9.88 -19.96 -4.39
N VAL A 124 -10.85 -19.17 -3.94
CA VAL A 124 -12.15 -19.68 -3.49
C VAL A 124 -13.04 -20.09 -4.67
N LEU A 125 -13.02 -19.36 -5.79
CA LEU A 125 -13.74 -19.71 -7.02
C LEU A 125 -13.18 -20.98 -7.66
N ASP A 126 -11.85 -21.11 -7.72
CA ASP A 126 -11.14 -22.26 -8.30
C ASP A 126 -11.50 -23.56 -7.55
N ALA A 127 -11.65 -23.49 -6.22
CA ALA A 127 -12.04 -24.63 -5.39
C ALA A 127 -13.41 -25.23 -5.74
N VAL A 128 -14.28 -24.47 -6.41
CA VAL A 128 -15.59 -24.91 -6.90
C VAL A 128 -15.73 -24.77 -8.42
N LYS A 129 -14.60 -24.66 -9.14
CA LYS A 129 -14.51 -24.58 -10.61
C LYS A 129 -15.37 -23.45 -11.21
N LEU A 130 -15.37 -22.28 -10.58
CA LEU A 130 -16.00 -21.06 -11.10
C LEU A 130 -14.98 -20.18 -11.84
N PRO A 131 -15.38 -19.49 -12.92
CA PRO A 131 -14.47 -18.68 -13.73
C PRO A 131 -14.05 -17.39 -13.03
N VAL A 132 -13.04 -16.73 -13.61
CA VAL A 132 -12.63 -15.37 -13.22
C VAL A 132 -13.83 -14.40 -13.30
N PRO A 133 -14.02 -13.52 -12.31
CA PRO A 133 -15.11 -12.54 -12.36
C PRO A 133 -15.01 -11.56 -13.53
N PHE A 134 -16.15 -11.28 -14.16
CA PHE A 134 -16.32 -10.09 -15.00
C PHE A 134 -16.70 -8.91 -14.09
N VAL A 135 -15.92 -7.84 -14.13
CA VAL A 135 -15.96 -6.76 -13.13
C VAL A 135 -16.65 -5.53 -13.70
N PHE A 136 -17.64 -5.01 -12.97
CA PHE A 136 -18.29 -3.74 -13.27
C PHE A 136 -17.84 -2.66 -12.29
N MET A 137 -17.28 -1.57 -12.80
CA MET A 137 -16.98 -0.37 -12.01
C MET A 137 -18.08 0.68 -12.21
N LEU A 138 -18.87 0.94 -11.16
CA LEU A 138 -19.85 2.02 -11.16
C LEU A 138 -19.16 3.35 -10.84
N ALA A 139 -18.86 4.09 -11.90
CA ALA A 139 -18.21 5.38 -11.87
C ALA A 139 -19.23 6.48 -11.58
N ILE A 140 -19.02 7.27 -10.53
CA ILE A 140 -19.96 8.33 -10.14
C ILE A 140 -19.18 9.53 -9.62
N ASP A 141 -19.69 10.74 -9.86
CA ASP A 141 -19.14 11.96 -9.29
C ASP A 141 -19.12 11.89 -7.75
N ALA A 142 -18.03 12.38 -7.13
CA ALA A 142 -17.83 12.29 -5.70
C ALA A 142 -18.85 13.11 -4.89
N LYS A 143 -19.30 14.27 -5.42
CA LYS A 143 -20.32 15.11 -4.76
C LYS A 143 -21.69 14.44 -4.85
N LEU A 144 -22.05 13.92 -6.03
CA LEU A 144 -23.30 13.17 -6.21
C LEU A 144 -23.34 11.91 -5.33
N ALA A 145 -22.24 11.16 -5.28
CA ALA A 145 -22.10 9.99 -4.42
C ALA A 145 -22.28 10.32 -2.94
N SER A 146 -21.71 11.45 -2.49
CA SER A 146 -21.84 11.94 -1.12
C SER A 146 -23.28 12.35 -0.79
N LYS A 147 -23.95 13.11 -1.67
CA LYS A 147 -25.37 13.46 -1.56
C LYS A 147 -26.26 12.21 -1.45
N ARG A 148 -26.03 11.20 -2.29
CA ARG A 148 -26.74 9.90 -2.23
C ARG A 148 -26.44 9.09 -0.96
N ALA A 149 -25.27 9.26 -0.36
CA ALA A 149 -24.89 8.59 0.88
C ALA A 149 -25.47 9.28 2.13
N GLU A 150 -25.54 10.62 2.12
CA GLU A 150 -26.14 11.45 3.16
C GLU A 150 -27.64 11.22 3.29
N SER A 151 -28.35 11.10 2.15
CA SER A 151 -29.79 10.83 2.14
C SER A 151 -30.17 9.48 2.76
N ARG A 152 -29.21 8.61 3.07
CA ARG A 152 -29.40 7.31 3.75
C ARG A 152 -29.03 7.34 5.24
N GLU A 153 -28.72 8.52 5.80
CA GLU A 153 -28.20 8.70 7.18
C GLU A 153 -26.94 7.86 7.47
N ASP A 154 -26.23 7.44 6.42
CA ASP A 154 -25.20 6.42 6.51
C ASP A 154 -23.79 7.04 6.41
N ASN A 155 -23.67 8.35 6.66
CA ASN A 155 -22.44 9.12 6.56
C ASN A 155 -21.73 9.28 7.91
N LYS A 156 -21.45 8.17 8.59
CA LYS A 156 -20.65 8.19 9.83
C LYS A 156 -19.20 8.57 9.54
N THR A 157 -18.71 9.66 10.14
CA THR A 157 -17.31 10.14 10.02
C THR A 157 -16.30 9.02 10.33
N ALA A 158 -16.58 8.17 11.31
CA ALA A 158 -15.74 7.04 11.71
C ALA A 158 -15.45 6.02 10.58
N HIS A 159 -16.28 5.97 9.53
CA HIS A 159 -16.12 5.03 8.41
C HIS A 159 -15.40 5.63 7.20
N GLN A 160 -15.12 6.93 7.19
CA GLN A 160 -14.54 7.58 6.01
C GLN A 160 -13.15 7.00 5.65
N TYR A 161 -12.31 6.71 6.64
CA TYR A 161 -11.00 6.08 6.43
C TYR A 161 -11.11 4.75 5.67
N TRP A 162 -12.00 3.85 6.13
CA TRP A 162 -12.21 2.55 5.51
C TRP A 162 -12.71 2.65 4.07
N ARG A 163 -13.54 3.66 3.76
CA ARG A 163 -14.02 3.90 2.39
C ARG A 163 -12.91 4.29 1.45
N VAL A 164 -11.94 5.09 1.91
CA VAL A 164 -10.77 5.47 1.10
C VAL A 164 -9.88 4.26 0.84
N VAL A 165 -9.68 3.41 1.86
CA VAL A 165 -8.91 2.16 1.69
C VAL A 165 -9.60 1.23 0.68
N GLU A 166 -10.92 1.06 0.77
CA GLU A 166 -11.72 0.26 -0.17
C GLU A 166 -11.61 0.80 -1.61
N GLN A 167 -11.82 2.11 -1.80
CA GLN A 167 -11.71 2.73 -3.12
C GLN A 167 -10.30 2.59 -3.72
N LYS A 168 -9.27 2.72 -2.88
CA LYS A 168 -7.88 2.49 -3.28
C LYS A 168 -7.69 1.07 -3.77
N ALA A 169 -8.10 0.09 -2.96
CA ALA A 169 -7.96 -1.32 -3.28
C ALA A 169 -8.65 -1.61 -4.61
N GLN A 170 -9.90 -1.19 -4.78
CA GLN A 170 -10.64 -1.36 -6.03
C GLN A 170 -9.92 -0.74 -7.23
N ALA A 171 -9.48 0.51 -7.14
CA ALA A 171 -8.79 1.18 -8.25
C ALA A 171 -7.50 0.47 -8.67
N VAL A 172 -6.68 0.02 -7.70
CA VAL A 172 -5.46 -0.74 -8.01
C VAL A 172 -5.82 -2.08 -8.65
N THR A 173 -6.73 -2.84 -8.07
CA THR A 173 -7.20 -4.15 -8.59
C THR A 173 -7.71 -4.06 -10.02
N LEU A 174 -8.51 -3.03 -10.33
CA LEU A 174 -9.03 -2.83 -11.68
C LEU A 174 -7.90 -2.74 -12.70
N ASN A 175 -6.90 -1.89 -12.42
CA ASN A 175 -5.82 -1.60 -13.35
C ASN A 175 -4.79 -2.72 -13.45
N THR A 176 -4.46 -3.37 -12.33
CA THR A 176 -3.36 -4.35 -12.30
C THR A 176 -3.81 -5.77 -12.59
N ILE A 177 -5.10 -6.10 -12.37
CA ILE A 177 -5.60 -7.48 -12.42
C ILE A 177 -6.65 -7.66 -13.51
N TYR A 178 -7.76 -6.90 -13.47
CA TYR A 178 -8.92 -7.19 -14.33
C TYR A 178 -8.88 -6.51 -15.70
N ALA A 179 -8.34 -5.29 -15.80
CA ALA A 179 -8.19 -4.61 -17.09
C ALA A 179 -7.24 -5.35 -18.05
N PRO A 180 -6.04 -5.83 -17.64
CA PRO A 180 -5.12 -6.52 -18.54
C PRO A 180 -5.70 -7.82 -19.15
N ILE A 181 -6.62 -8.48 -18.45
CA ILE A 181 -7.29 -9.70 -18.90
C ILE A 181 -8.66 -9.43 -19.56
N ARG A 182 -9.00 -8.16 -19.82
CA ARG A 182 -10.24 -7.72 -20.49
C ARG A 182 -11.53 -8.15 -19.76
N CYS A 183 -11.46 -8.28 -18.44
CA CYS A 183 -12.61 -8.60 -17.57
C CYS A 183 -13.12 -7.37 -16.80
N LEU A 184 -12.92 -6.15 -17.32
CA LEU A 184 -13.36 -4.91 -16.69
C LEU A 184 -14.26 -4.11 -17.63
N LYS A 185 -15.42 -3.71 -17.12
CA LYS A 185 -16.31 -2.71 -17.70
C LYS A 185 -16.58 -1.57 -16.72
N THR A 186 -16.33 -0.34 -17.14
CA THR A 186 -16.74 0.86 -16.41
C THR A 186 -18.09 1.36 -16.92
N ILE A 187 -19.02 1.62 -16.01
CA ILE A 187 -20.37 2.17 -16.24
C ILE A 187 -20.41 3.56 -15.62
N GLN A 188 -20.79 4.57 -16.39
CA GLN A 188 -20.89 5.95 -15.89
C GLN A 188 -22.27 6.18 -15.28
N VAL A 189 -22.31 6.63 -14.03
CA VAL A 189 -23.51 6.94 -13.27
C VAL A 189 -23.60 8.46 -13.13
N THR A 190 -24.46 9.06 -13.93
CA THR A 190 -24.75 10.50 -13.92
C THR A 190 -25.87 10.83 -12.92
N GLU A 191 -26.14 12.12 -12.69
CA GLU A 191 -27.20 12.57 -11.78
C GLU A 191 -28.59 12.21 -12.31
N ASP A 192 -28.78 12.27 -13.63
CA ASP A 192 -30.01 11.96 -14.36
C ASP A 192 -30.24 10.47 -14.61
N ALA A 193 -29.19 9.63 -14.52
CA ALA A 193 -29.31 8.20 -14.75
C ALA A 193 -30.18 7.51 -13.67
N THR A 194 -31.23 6.82 -14.12
CA THR A 194 -32.09 5.98 -13.28
C THR A 194 -31.40 4.64 -12.94
N ILE A 195 -31.98 3.89 -12.01
CA ILE A 195 -31.48 2.55 -11.65
C ILE A 195 -31.54 1.63 -12.87
N GLU A 196 -32.61 1.76 -13.66
CA GLU A 196 -32.89 1.00 -14.87
C GLU A 196 -31.93 1.34 -16.01
N ASP A 197 -31.55 2.61 -16.18
CA ASP A 197 -30.57 3.03 -17.20
C ASP A 197 -29.21 2.37 -16.95
N VAL A 198 -28.74 2.45 -15.70
CA VAL A 198 -27.48 1.82 -15.28
C VAL A 198 -27.54 0.30 -15.47
N PHE A 199 -28.66 -0.32 -15.10
CA PHE A 199 -28.86 -1.77 -15.28
C PHE A 199 -28.92 -2.16 -16.76
N GLY A 200 -29.54 -1.32 -17.60
CA GLY A 200 -29.60 -1.48 -19.04
C GLY A 200 -28.21 -1.51 -19.68
N GLU A 201 -27.32 -0.59 -19.28
CA GLU A 201 -25.93 -0.59 -19.77
C GLU A 201 -25.16 -1.84 -19.31
N ILE A 202 -25.37 -2.30 -18.07
CA ILE A 202 -24.78 -3.55 -17.56
C ILE A 202 -25.24 -4.73 -18.42
N LYS A 203 -26.55 -4.85 -18.70
CA LYS A 203 -27.07 -5.93 -19.56
C LYS A 203 -26.52 -5.88 -20.97
N ALA A 204 -26.43 -4.68 -21.56
CA ALA A 204 -25.83 -4.50 -22.87
C ALA A 204 -24.36 -4.97 -22.89
N ALA A 205 -23.60 -4.66 -21.84
CA ALA A 205 -22.21 -5.11 -21.70
C ALA A 205 -22.11 -6.64 -21.54
N ILE A 206 -22.99 -7.27 -20.75
CA ILE A 206 -23.04 -8.74 -20.63
C ILE A 206 -23.31 -9.38 -21.99
N GLY A 207 -24.26 -8.83 -22.76
CA GLY A 207 -24.62 -9.37 -24.07
C GLY A 207 -23.55 -9.21 -25.16
N THR A 208 -22.60 -8.27 -25.01
CA THR A 208 -21.65 -7.92 -26.07
C THR A 208 -20.18 -8.13 -25.71
N GLN A 209 -19.82 -8.16 -24.42
CA GLN A 209 -18.42 -8.10 -23.96
C GLN A 209 -18.02 -9.27 -23.08
N LEU A 210 -18.95 -10.16 -22.72
CA LEU A 210 -18.59 -11.33 -21.93
C LEU A 210 -17.66 -12.23 -22.75
N PRO A 211 -16.51 -12.67 -22.20
CA PRO A 211 -15.58 -13.50 -22.95
C PRO A 211 -16.22 -14.80 -23.44
N ALA A 212 -15.95 -15.20 -24.69
CA ALA A 212 -16.51 -16.42 -25.26
C ALA A 212 -16.09 -17.70 -24.51
N ASN A 213 -14.89 -17.71 -23.91
CA ASN A 213 -14.39 -18.80 -23.08
C ASN A 213 -13.88 -18.28 -21.71
N PRO A 214 -14.77 -18.01 -20.74
CA PRO A 214 -14.37 -17.51 -19.42
C PRO A 214 -13.49 -18.50 -18.63
N GLU A 215 -13.64 -19.80 -18.87
CA GLU A 215 -12.91 -20.86 -18.16
C GLU A 215 -11.41 -20.89 -18.51
N GLY A 216 -11.04 -20.39 -19.70
CA GLY A 216 -9.65 -20.28 -20.12
C GLY A 216 -8.91 -19.08 -19.52
N ILE A 217 -9.63 -18.12 -18.93
CA ILE A 217 -9.05 -16.88 -18.40
C ILE A 217 -8.44 -17.16 -17.02
N LYS A 218 -7.24 -16.66 -16.80
CA LYS A 218 -6.56 -16.68 -15.51
C LYS A 218 -6.08 -15.28 -15.16
N LEU A 219 -6.00 -14.98 -13.86
CA LEU A 219 -5.41 -13.73 -13.41
C LEU A 219 -3.95 -13.64 -13.85
N CYS A 220 -3.50 -12.43 -14.22
CA CYS A 220 -2.12 -12.21 -14.68
C CYS A 220 -1.10 -12.62 -13.60
N PRO A 221 -0.14 -13.52 -13.90
CA PRO A 221 0.91 -13.87 -12.94
C PRO A 221 1.73 -12.66 -12.47
N ALA A 222 1.97 -11.67 -13.35
CA ALA A 222 2.68 -10.45 -13.01
C ALA A 222 2.01 -9.64 -11.89
N ALA A 223 0.68 -9.73 -11.74
CA ALA A 223 -0.05 -9.03 -10.69
C ALA A 223 0.22 -9.61 -9.29
N ARG A 224 0.77 -10.82 -9.19
CA ARG A 224 1.20 -11.42 -7.93
C ARG A 224 2.44 -10.73 -7.34
N ARG A 225 3.14 -9.89 -8.10
CA ARG A 225 4.37 -9.20 -7.69
C ARG A 225 5.44 -10.13 -7.09
N GLU A 226 5.46 -11.37 -7.57
CA GLU A 226 6.46 -12.35 -7.19
C GLU A 226 7.80 -11.98 -7.84
N ALA A 227 8.87 -12.08 -7.05
CA ALA A 227 10.24 -12.09 -7.56
C ALA A 227 10.84 -13.49 -7.44
N LYS A 228 12.08 -13.67 -7.89
CA LYS A 228 12.74 -14.98 -7.90
C LYS A 228 12.75 -15.61 -6.50
N GLY A 229 12.13 -16.78 -6.38
CA GLY A 229 12.08 -17.53 -5.12
C GLY A 229 10.96 -17.09 -4.15
N MET A 230 10.13 -16.13 -4.54
CA MET A 230 8.94 -15.72 -3.79
C MET A 230 7.69 -16.33 -4.42
N LYS A 231 6.77 -16.87 -3.61
CA LYS A 231 5.48 -17.38 -4.07
C LYS A 231 4.34 -16.90 -3.17
N LEU A 232 3.28 -16.34 -3.74
CA LEU A 232 2.13 -15.84 -3.00
C LEU A 232 1.39 -16.99 -2.32
N ILE A 233 1.02 -16.80 -1.05
CA ILE A 233 0.11 -17.69 -0.33
C ILE A 233 -1.33 -17.27 -0.66
N GLU A 234 -1.95 -17.97 -1.59
CA GLU A 234 -3.31 -17.66 -2.12
C GLU A 234 -4.45 -18.22 -1.25
N ASP A 235 -4.14 -19.08 -0.28
CA ASP A 235 -5.15 -19.55 0.67
C ASP A 235 -5.31 -18.56 1.82
N TYR A 236 -6.49 -17.95 1.91
CA TYR A 236 -6.77 -16.91 2.90
C TYR A 236 -6.76 -17.45 4.34
N GLU A 237 -7.19 -18.70 4.55
CA GLU A 237 -7.20 -19.31 5.88
C GLU A 237 -5.78 -19.52 6.39
N THR A 238 -4.89 -20.05 5.54
CA THR A 238 -3.46 -20.15 5.82
C THR A 238 -2.85 -18.78 6.08
N TYR A 239 -3.15 -17.77 5.26
CA TYR A 239 -2.71 -16.40 5.50
C TYR A 239 -3.13 -15.89 6.89
N MET A 240 -4.39 -16.09 7.28
CA MET A 240 -4.91 -15.67 8.58
C MET A 240 -4.35 -16.46 9.76
N GLU A 241 -4.05 -17.75 9.58
CA GLU A 241 -3.31 -18.57 10.55
C GLU A 241 -1.94 -17.92 10.82
N LEU A 242 -1.19 -17.63 9.75
CA LEU A 242 0.14 -17.03 9.84
C LEU A 242 0.13 -15.64 10.47
N VAL A 243 -0.86 -14.79 10.12
CA VAL A 243 -1.10 -13.50 10.77
C VAL A 243 -1.29 -13.68 12.29
N CYS A 244 -2.09 -14.65 12.71
CA CYS A 244 -2.30 -14.94 14.13
C CYS A 244 -1.01 -15.41 14.82
N CYS A 245 -0.21 -16.26 14.16
CA CYS A 245 1.07 -16.72 14.67
C CYS A 245 2.07 -15.58 14.88
N VAL A 246 2.20 -14.67 13.90
CA VAL A 246 3.06 -13.47 13.99
C VAL A 246 2.64 -12.57 15.15
N HIS A 247 1.34 -12.29 15.29
CA HIS A 247 0.83 -11.46 16.37
C HIS A 247 1.00 -12.12 17.74
N ALA A 248 0.79 -13.43 17.85
CA ALA A 248 1.05 -14.19 19.06
C ALA A 248 2.54 -14.15 19.46
N ALA A 249 3.46 -14.18 18.48
CA ALA A 249 4.89 -14.13 18.72
C ALA A 249 5.33 -12.85 19.45
N VAL A 250 4.74 -11.71 19.07
CA VAL A 250 4.96 -10.40 19.71
C VAL A 250 4.07 -10.16 20.94
N GLY A 251 3.33 -11.18 21.39
CA GLY A 251 2.47 -11.13 22.58
C GLY A 251 1.11 -10.45 22.39
N ASN A 252 0.66 -10.28 21.15
CA ASN A 252 -0.65 -9.74 20.81
C ASN A 252 -1.63 -10.88 20.48
N VAL A 253 -2.29 -11.43 21.50
CA VAL A 253 -3.24 -12.56 21.33
C VAL A 253 -4.67 -12.11 21.08
N SER A 254 -5.10 -11.02 21.72
CA SER A 254 -6.49 -10.52 21.73
C SER A 254 -6.68 -9.13 21.10
N GLY A 255 -5.59 -8.47 20.69
CA GLY A 255 -5.66 -7.16 20.05
C GLY A 255 -5.90 -7.25 18.54
N ARG A 256 -5.85 -6.09 17.89
CA ARG A 256 -5.98 -5.98 16.43
C ARG A 256 -4.83 -6.69 15.72
N LYS A 257 -5.16 -7.36 14.62
CA LYS A 257 -4.25 -8.18 13.78
C LYS A 257 -4.22 -7.75 12.31
N ASP A 258 -4.75 -6.55 12.02
CA ASP A 258 -4.88 -5.96 10.69
C ASP A 258 -3.66 -5.12 10.28
N THR A 259 -2.62 -5.06 11.10
CA THR A 259 -1.42 -4.26 10.86
C THR A 259 -0.17 -5.05 11.18
N ALA A 260 0.85 -4.98 10.31
CA ALA A 260 2.15 -5.55 10.60
C ALA A 260 2.71 -4.96 11.90
N PRO A 261 3.28 -5.78 12.80
CA PRO A 261 3.84 -5.31 14.07
C PRO A 261 5.17 -4.54 13.92
N LEU A 262 5.32 -3.72 12.87
CA LEU A 262 6.55 -3.00 12.54
C LEU A 262 6.61 -1.61 13.20
N SER A 263 7.83 -1.13 13.42
CA SER A 263 8.12 0.25 13.78
C SER A 263 8.11 1.14 12.53
N GLY A 264 7.24 2.15 12.56
CA GLY A 264 7.14 3.16 11.51
C GLY A 264 8.01 4.37 11.82
N ILE A 265 8.80 4.82 10.84
CA ILE A 265 9.61 6.05 10.93
C ILE A 265 8.70 7.24 11.25
N GLY A 266 9.00 7.94 12.34
CA GLY A 266 8.12 8.97 12.88
C GLY A 266 8.41 10.39 12.43
N ALA A 267 9.64 10.69 12.01
CA ALA A 267 10.08 12.03 11.63
C ALA A 267 11.24 12.03 10.62
N TYR A 268 11.46 13.21 10.02
CA TYR A 268 12.69 13.53 9.30
C TYR A 268 13.69 14.16 10.28
N LEU A 269 14.96 13.80 10.16
CA LEU A 269 16.04 14.46 10.88
C LEU A 269 16.43 15.72 10.11
N ASP A 270 16.43 16.84 10.81
CA ASP A 270 16.72 18.17 10.26
C ASP A 270 17.53 19.02 11.25
N ARG A 271 17.76 20.29 10.92
CA ARG A 271 18.57 21.20 11.75
C ARG A 271 18.03 21.41 13.17
N GLU A 272 16.73 21.21 13.43
CA GLU A 272 16.16 21.43 14.77
C GLU A 272 16.69 20.44 15.80
N TYR A 273 17.03 19.21 15.38
CA TYR A 273 17.63 18.18 16.24
C TYR A 273 18.95 18.64 16.88
N PHE A 274 19.68 19.54 16.21
CA PHE A 274 20.97 20.06 16.67
C PHE A 274 20.87 21.44 17.34
N SER A 275 19.67 22.02 17.42
CA SER A 275 19.47 23.35 17.99
C SER A 275 19.56 23.35 19.52
N PHE A 276 20.13 24.41 20.11
CA PHE A 276 20.29 24.55 21.56
C PHE A 276 18.95 24.64 22.32
N GLY A 277 17.87 25.02 21.64
CA GLY A 277 16.54 25.18 22.24
C GLY A 277 15.87 23.87 22.66
N HIS A 278 16.32 22.71 22.16
CA HIS A 278 15.69 21.41 22.41
C HIS A 278 16.63 20.41 23.10
N LYS A 279 16.95 20.65 24.38
CA LYS A 279 17.87 19.79 25.18
C LYS A 279 17.53 18.29 25.08
N ASN A 280 16.25 17.92 25.08
CA ASN A 280 15.80 16.52 25.01
C ASN A 280 16.14 15.84 23.67
N LEU A 281 16.13 16.57 22.55
CA LEU A 281 16.51 16.02 21.25
C LEU A 281 18.02 15.77 21.18
N ARG A 282 18.82 16.68 21.76
CA ARG A 282 20.28 16.52 21.81
C ARG A 282 20.71 15.30 22.63
N SER A 283 20.11 15.09 23.81
CA SER A 283 20.39 13.89 24.60
C SER A 283 20.01 12.61 23.86
N LEU A 284 18.96 12.66 23.04
CA LEU A 284 18.52 11.54 22.23
C LEU A 284 19.52 11.25 21.08
N LEU A 285 20.01 12.28 20.39
CA LEU A 285 21.03 12.14 19.33
C LEU A 285 22.24 11.35 19.83
N SER A 286 22.68 11.60 21.08
CA SER A 286 23.80 10.90 21.71
C SER A 286 23.61 9.39 21.90
N THR A 287 22.43 8.85 21.63
CA THR A 287 22.11 7.41 21.71
C THR A 287 21.82 6.79 20.34
N PHE A 288 21.86 7.58 19.27
CA PHE A 288 21.52 7.12 17.93
C PHE A 288 22.63 6.26 17.33
N HIS A 289 22.21 5.15 16.75
CA HIS A 289 22.96 4.39 15.77
C HIS A 289 22.42 4.73 14.38
N VAL A 290 23.29 4.73 13.39
CA VAL A 290 22.97 5.15 12.02
C VAL A 290 23.28 4.04 11.05
N THR A 291 22.40 3.86 10.07
CA THR A 291 22.60 2.93 8.96
C THR A 291 22.14 3.54 7.64
N LEU A 292 22.63 2.98 6.53
CA LEU A 292 22.23 3.33 5.17
C LEU A 292 20.77 2.90 4.94
N LYS A 293 19.94 3.80 4.41
CA LYS A 293 18.56 3.48 4.03
C LYS A 293 18.53 2.97 2.59
N ALA A 294 18.02 1.77 2.38
CA ALA A 294 17.84 1.26 1.03
C ALA A 294 16.55 1.84 0.45
N ASP A 295 16.51 2.01 -0.87
CA ASP A 295 15.28 2.26 -1.62
C ASP A 295 14.51 0.94 -1.84
N GLY A 296 14.15 0.31 -0.73
CA GLY A 296 13.48 -0.98 -0.69
C GLY A 296 12.09 -0.92 -0.06
N GLN A 297 11.38 -2.04 -0.14
CA GLN A 297 10.08 -2.19 0.50
C GLN A 297 10.26 -2.75 1.92
N ARG A 298 9.57 -2.19 2.91
CA ARG A 298 9.60 -2.73 4.27
C ARG A 298 8.85 -4.07 4.32
N TYR A 299 9.52 -5.08 4.86
CA TYR A 299 9.01 -6.45 4.98
C TYR A 299 9.28 -6.99 6.39
N LEU A 300 8.36 -7.82 6.85
CA LEU A 300 8.50 -8.68 8.01
C LEU A 300 8.90 -10.07 7.52
N LEU A 301 10.16 -10.44 7.73
CA LEU A 301 10.68 -11.77 7.40
C LEU A 301 10.48 -12.70 8.59
N VAL A 302 9.93 -13.88 8.36
CA VAL A 302 9.53 -14.82 9.42
C VAL A 302 10.10 -16.21 9.12
N LYS A 303 10.68 -16.84 10.15
CA LYS A 303 10.89 -18.29 10.18
C LYS A 303 9.79 -18.94 11.02
N HIS A 304 8.99 -19.78 10.40
CA HIS A 304 7.86 -20.48 10.99
C HIS A 304 8.10 -21.99 11.02
N LYS A 305 7.88 -22.65 12.17
CA LYS A 305 8.17 -24.08 12.37
C LYS A 305 7.55 -24.99 11.30
N ARG A 306 6.30 -24.70 10.90
CA ARG A 306 5.53 -25.50 9.92
C ARG A 306 5.71 -25.06 8.47
N TYR A 307 5.90 -23.75 8.24
CA TYR A 307 5.82 -23.16 6.90
C TYR A 307 7.19 -22.70 6.39
N GLY A 308 8.25 -22.88 7.18
CA GLY A 308 9.61 -22.45 6.88
C GLY A 308 9.71 -20.92 6.78
N TYR A 309 10.31 -20.43 5.72
CA TYR A 309 10.54 -19.02 5.50
C TYR A 309 9.36 -18.37 4.79
N ILE A 310 8.77 -17.37 5.41
CA ILE A 310 7.65 -16.60 4.87
C ILE A 310 7.89 -15.11 5.11
N GLY A 311 7.11 -14.26 4.48
CA GLY A 311 7.11 -12.86 4.88
C GLY A 311 5.96 -12.03 4.36
N PHE A 312 5.81 -10.89 5.03
CA PHE A 312 4.71 -9.97 4.86
C PHE A 312 5.26 -8.60 4.48
N PRO A 313 4.71 -7.91 3.47
CA PRO A 313 5.01 -6.50 3.28
C PRO A 313 4.46 -5.70 4.47
N ALA A 314 4.98 -4.49 4.69
CA ALA A 314 4.51 -3.61 5.75
C ALA A 314 3.02 -3.27 5.69
N ALA A 315 2.41 -3.33 4.49
CA ALA A 315 0.96 -3.18 4.31
C ALA A 315 0.15 -4.30 5.00
N PHE A 316 0.76 -5.48 5.21
CA PHE A 316 0.15 -6.62 5.89
C PHE A 316 -1.16 -7.07 5.24
N THR A 317 -1.17 -7.14 3.91
CA THR A 317 -2.33 -7.50 3.11
C THR A 317 -2.24 -8.89 2.48
N HIS A 318 -1.05 -9.48 2.46
CA HIS A 318 -0.75 -10.79 1.90
C HIS A 318 0.56 -11.33 2.50
N CYS A 319 0.87 -12.58 2.19
CA CYS A 319 2.09 -13.26 2.62
C CYS A 319 2.69 -14.03 1.45
N TYR A 320 4.01 -14.09 1.40
CA TYR A 320 4.75 -14.93 0.46
C TYR A 320 5.46 -16.06 1.20
N ASP A 321 5.58 -17.20 0.53
CA ASP A 321 6.54 -18.26 0.79
C ASP A 321 7.90 -17.87 0.18
N PHE A 322 8.95 -17.99 0.98
CA PHE A 322 10.35 -17.73 0.62
C PHE A 322 11.25 -18.96 0.75
N ASN A 323 10.70 -20.17 0.95
CA ASN A 323 11.49 -21.37 1.18
C ASN A 323 12.51 -21.62 0.06
N LYS A 324 12.12 -21.38 -1.20
CA LYS A 324 13.03 -21.50 -2.36
C LYS A 324 14.15 -20.45 -2.34
N LEU A 325 13.88 -19.25 -1.83
CA LEU A 325 14.87 -18.17 -1.72
C LEU A 325 15.88 -18.45 -0.58
N PHE A 326 15.45 -19.15 0.46
CA PHE A 326 16.24 -19.53 1.63
C PHE A 326 16.67 -21.00 1.59
N ASP A 327 16.74 -21.61 0.40
CA ASP A 327 17.21 -22.99 0.26
C ASP A 327 18.67 -23.11 0.74
N GLY A 328 18.94 -24.12 1.56
CA GLY A 328 20.23 -24.30 2.23
C GLY A 328 20.51 -23.32 3.39
N VAL A 329 19.62 -22.38 3.70
CA VAL A 329 19.78 -21.41 4.80
C VAL A 329 19.09 -21.92 6.06
N GLU A 330 19.82 -22.00 7.16
CA GLU A 330 19.26 -22.38 8.47
C GLU A 330 19.48 -21.27 9.51
N MET A 331 18.38 -20.60 9.89
CA MET A 331 18.35 -19.60 10.95
C MET A 331 18.18 -20.27 12.33
N SER A 332 19.27 -20.84 12.86
CA SER A 332 19.27 -21.45 14.21
C SER A 332 19.31 -20.40 15.32
N CYS A 333 18.39 -20.56 16.28
CA CYS A 333 18.29 -19.78 17.51
C CYS A 333 19.09 -20.37 18.68
N ASP A 334 20.11 -21.20 18.42
CA ASP A 334 21.01 -21.74 19.44
C ASP A 334 21.98 -20.66 19.93
N PHE A 335 21.52 -19.85 20.88
CA PHE A 335 22.30 -18.74 21.43
C PHE A 335 23.30 -19.21 22.50
N PRO A 336 24.46 -18.55 22.65
CA PRO A 336 25.37 -18.75 23.76
C PRO A 336 24.74 -18.46 25.12
N PRO A 337 25.31 -18.99 26.22
CA PRO A 337 24.76 -18.84 27.58
C PRO A 337 24.53 -17.38 28.02
N GLU A 338 25.35 -16.44 27.55
CA GLU A 338 25.19 -15.02 27.86
C GLU A 338 23.88 -14.45 27.31
N THR A 339 23.55 -14.80 26.07
CA THR A 339 22.34 -14.37 25.38
C THR A 339 21.10 -15.12 25.88
N GLN A 340 21.26 -16.41 26.25
CA GLN A 340 20.18 -17.21 26.85
C GLN A 340 19.59 -16.58 28.12
N LYS A 341 20.37 -15.80 28.88
CA LYS A 341 19.88 -15.08 30.08
C LYS A 341 18.77 -14.07 29.77
N PHE A 342 18.72 -13.55 28.55
CA PHE A 342 17.72 -12.59 28.11
C PHE A 342 16.44 -13.24 27.55
N ILE A 343 16.41 -14.58 27.42
CA ILE A 343 15.23 -15.29 26.93
C ILE A 343 14.11 -15.16 27.96
N THR A 344 13.06 -14.42 27.59
CA THR A 344 11.88 -14.22 28.43
C THR A 344 10.81 -15.26 28.18
N ASP A 345 10.81 -15.88 27.01
CA ASP A 345 9.86 -16.93 26.65
C ASP A 345 10.51 -18.32 26.69
N LYS A 346 10.54 -18.90 27.89
CA LYS A 346 11.14 -20.23 28.11
C LYS A 346 10.27 -21.39 27.61
N LYS A 347 9.00 -21.15 27.29
CA LYS A 347 8.09 -22.23 26.89
C LYS A 347 8.37 -22.72 25.48
N HIS A 348 9.02 -21.91 24.63
CA HIS A 348 9.34 -22.20 23.22
C HIS A 348 8.16 -22.74 22.39
N ASP A 349 6.92 -22.52 22.85
CA ASP A 349 5.69 -23.11 22.29
C ASP A 349 5.12 -22.31 21.12
N LYS A 350 5.78 -21.21 20.76
CA LYS A 350 5.36 -20.38 19.62
C LYS A 350 5.66 -21.06 18.29
N SER A 351 4.76 -20.90 17.33
CA SER A 351 4.93 -21.38 15.95
C SER A 351 5.99 -20.59 15.17
N VAL A 352 6.22 -19.33 15.56
CA VAL A 352 7.27 -18.46 14.99
C VAL A 352 8.55 -18.61 15.80
N GLU A 353 9.66 -18.82 15.10
CA GLU A 353 11.01 -18.89 15.67
C GLU A 353 11.75 -17.56 15.53
N VAL A 354 11.63 -16.92 14.36
CA VAL A 354 12.36 -15.70 13.99
C VAL A 354 11.41 -14.70 13.36
N LEU A 355 11.54 -13.42 13.74
CA LEU A 355 10.75 -12.32 13.24
C LEU A 355 11.62 -11.07 13.06
N LEU A 356 12.04 -10.81 11.82
CA LEU A 356 12.98 -9.74 11.45
C LEU A 356 12.26 -8.58 10.76
N ASP A 357 12.62 -7.37 11.14
CA ASP A 357 12.26 -6.14 10.43
C ASP A 357 13.29 -5.90 9.33
N THR A 358 12.84 -5.84 8.08
CA THR A 358 13.73 -5.85 6.91
C THR A 358 13.30 -4.84 5.85
N GLU A 359 14.26 -4.46 5.01
CA GLU A 359 14.02 -3.81 3.73
C GLU A 359 14.36 -4.79 2.60
N LEU A 360 13.36 -5.13 1.79
CA LEU A 360 13.52 -5.94 0.58
C LEU A 360 13.93 -5.06 -0.59
N VAL A 361 15.06 -5.40 -1.20
CA VAL A 361 15.54 -4.79 -2.45
C VAL A 361 15.63 -5.90 -3.50
N ILE A 362 15.17 -5.62 -4.72
CA ILE A 362 15.30 -6.54 -5.84
C ILE A 362 16.36 -5.97 -6.78
N HIS A 363 17.54 -6.59 -6.82
CA HIS A 363 18.63 -6.22 -7.73
C HIS A 363 18.74 -7.25 -8.85
N ASP A 364 18.59 -6.83 -10.11
CA ASP A 364 18.61 -7.72 -11.29
C ASP A 364 17.73 -8.97 -11.12
N GLY A 365 16.54 -8.79 -10.54
CA GLY A 365 15.59 -9.88 -10.27
C GLY A 365 15.91 -10.77 -9.06
N ASN A 366 17.02 -10.53 -8.34
CA ASN A 366 17.37 -11.26 -7.13
C ASN A 366 16.93 -10.46 -5.89
N PRO A 367 16.05 -11.02 -5.04
CA PRO A 367 15.62 -10.37 -3.81
C PRO A 367 16.68 -10.50 -2.70
N VAL A 368 16.95 -9.40 -2.01
CA VAL A 368 17.84 -9.35 -0.84
C VAL A 368 17.12 -8.62 0.30
N PHE A 369 17.07 -9.26 1.46
CA PHE A 369 16.52 -8.72 2.70
C PHE A 369 17.62 -8.07 3.53
N TYR A 370 17.56 -6.75 3.66
CA TYR A 370 18.43 -6.00 4.56
C TYR A 370 17.78 -5.86 5.93
N VAL A 371 18.33 -6.55 6.93
CA VAL A 371 17.79 -6.59 8.29
C VAL A 371 18.10 -5.29 9.00
N LEU A 372 17.05 -4.64 9.49
CA LEU A 372 17.10 -3.43 10.30
C LEU A 372 17.15 -3.77 11.78
N ASP A 373 16.29 -4.69 12.23
CA ASP A 373 16.11 -5.06 13.63
C ASP A 373 15.37 -6.41 13.73
N TYR A 374 15.11 -6.89 14.94
CA TYR A 374 14.20 -8.01 15.19
C TYR A 374 13.13 -7.67 16.21
N LEU A 375 11.96 -8.27 16.02
CA LEU A 375 10.83 -8.19 16.95
C LEU A 375 10.83 -9.39 17.89
N TYR A 376 11.18 -10.57 17.34
CA TYR A 376 11.25 -11.83 18.07
C TYR A 376 12.35 -12.71 17.50
N LEU A 377 13.16 -13.30 18.37
CA LEU A 377 14.27 -14.17 17.95
C LEU A 377 14.49 -15.27 19.00
N GLY A 378 13.98 -16.48 18.75
CA GLY A 378 14.23 -17.65 19.61
C GLY A 378 13.81 -17.50 21.07
N GLY A 379 12.81 -16.67 21.37
CA GLY A 379 12.35 -16.36 22.73
C GLY A 379 12.82 -15.01 23.27
N LEU A 380 13.69 -14.31 22.53
CA LEU A 380 14.08 -12.92 22.80
C LEU A 380 13.05 -11.97 22.20
N GLU A 381 12.49 -11.08 23.01
CA GLU A 381 11.46 -10.12 22.59
C GLU A 381 12.07 -8.72 22.43
N GLY A 382 12.10 -8.20 21.19
CA GLY A 382 12.71 -6.89 20.89
C GLY A 382 12.06 -5.71 21.63
N LYS A 383 10.77 -5.83 21.99
CA LYS A 383 10.04 -4.84 22.81
C LYS A 383 10.48 -4.78 24.28
N LYS A 384 11.33 -5.71 24.73
CA LYS A 384 11.84 -5.78 26.11
C LYS A 384 13.34 -5.46 26.21
N MET A 385 14.00 -5.22 25.09
CA MET A 385 15.45 -5.05 25.01
C MET A 385 15.76 -3.72 24.37
N ARG A 386 16.78 -3.00 24.85
CA ARG A 386 17.26 -1.78 24.18
C ARG A 386 18.00 -2.13 22.87
N PHE A 387 18.01 -1.19 21.92
CA PHE A 387 18.56 -1.43 20.59
C PHE A 387 20.02 -1.91 20.59
N GLU A 388 20.89 -1.38 21.45
CA GLU A 388 22.30 -1.84 21.52
C GLU A 388 22.41 -3.33 21.86
N ALA A 389 21.62 -3.80 22.83
CA ALA A 389 21.57 -5.22 23.18
C ALA A 389 21.03 -6.05 22.01
N ARG A 390 20.00 -5.55 21.31
CA ARG A 390 19.46 -6.21 20.10
C ARG A 390 20.50 -6.27 18.98
N LEU A 391 21.22 -5.18 18.73
CA LEU A 391 22.24 -5.08 17.70
C LEU A 391 23.42 -6.02 17.99
N LYS A 392 23.86 -6.14 19.25
CA LYS A 392 24.88 -7.13 19.64
C LYS A 392 24.43 -8.55 19.29
N ILE A 393 23.19 -8.90 19.62
CA ILE A 393 22.61 -10.23 19.34
C ILE A 393 22.49 -10.45 17.83
N LEU A 394 22.05 -9.45 17.07
CA LEU A 394 21.99 -9.52 15.60
C LEU A 394 23.37 -9.75 14.99
N ARG A 395 24.39 -9.00 15.42
CA ARG A 395 25.77 -9.18 14.93
C ARG A 395 26.29 -10.59 15.21
N GLU A 396 26.02 -11.13 16.39
CA GLU A 396 26.39 -12.50 16.76
C GLU A 396 25.62 -13.55 15.93
N PHE A 397 24.30 -13.37 15.81
CA PHE A 397 23.42 -14.25 15.03
C PHE A 397 23.83 -14.30 13.55
N PHE A 398 24.06 -13.14 12.93
CA PHE A 398 24.48 -13.05 11.53
C PHE A 398 25.95 -13.43 11.32
N GLY A 399 26.81 -13.26 12.32
CA GLY A 399 28.18 -13.78 12.30
C GLY A 399 28.24 -15.30 12.11
N ARG A 400 27.25 -16.03 12.64
CA ARG A 400 27.09 -17.48 12.42
C ARG A 400 26.48 -17.85 11.06
N LEU A 401 25.78 -16.91 10.40
CA LEU A 401 25.05 -17.13 9.14
C LEU A 401 25.86 -16.74 7.89
N ALA A 402 26.87 -15.87 8.04
CA ALA A 402 27.55 -15.17 6.95
C ALA A 402 28.15 -16.07 5.84
N SER A 403 28.30 -17.37 6.07
CA SER A 403 28.81 -18.33 5.09
C SER A 403 27.76 -18.90 4.12
N VAL A 404 26.46 -18.60 4.30
CA VAL A 404 25.40 -19.44 3.68
C VAL A 404 24.58 -18.75 2.58
N THR A 405 24.32 -17.43 2.63
CA THR A 405 23.43 -16.80 1.62
C THR A 405 23.65 -15.30 1.40
N GLN A 406 23.37 -14.85 0.16
CA GLN A 406 23.26 -13.43 -0.21
C GLN A 406 21.83 -12.88 -0.07
N ALA A 407 20.83 -13.74 0.20
CA ALA A 407 19.43 -13.34 0.24
C ALA A 407 19.04 -12.56 1.51
N VAL A 408 19.85 -12.62 2.58
CA VAL A 408 19.62 -11.90 3.82
C VAL A 408 20.93 -11.35 4.38
N VAL A 409 20.93 -10.07 4.71
CA VAL A 409 22.13 -9.33 5.15
C VAL A 409 21.77 -8.42 6.31
N LEU A 410 22.55 -8.46 7.39
CA LEU A 410 22.42 -7.48 8.47
C LEU A 410 22.97 -6.14 8.00
N LYS A 411 22.19 -5.07 8.17
CA LYS A 411 22.70 -3.73 7.90
C LYS A 411 23.81 -3.36 8.88
N ASP A 412 24.80 -2.64 8.36
CA ASP A 412 25.83 -2.07 9.19
C ASP A 412 25.31 -0.84 9.93
N TYR A 413 25.52 -0.83 11.25
CA TYR A 413 25.14 0.25 12.14
C TYR A 413 26.40 0.80 12.81
N VAL A 414 26.54 2.12 12.75
CA VAL A 414 27.63 2.84 13.42
C VAL A 414 27.05 3.84 14.41
N PRO A 415 27.78 4.18 15.48
CA PRO A 415 27.44 5.34 16.31
C PRO A 415 27.25 6.61 15.48
N ILE A 416 26.36 7.52 15.90
CA ILE A 416 26.06 8.76 15.15
C ILE A 416 27.31 9.57 14.80
N ASN A 417 28.27 9.68 15.72
CA ASN A 417 29.51 10.42 15.52
C ASN A 417 30.52 9.72 14.60
N MET A 418 30.20 8.51 14.14
CA MET A 418 30.97 7.73 13.18
C MET A 418 30.29 7.68 11.81
N LEU A 419 29.26 8.51 11.56
CA LEU A 419 28.51 8.54 10.30
C LEU A 419 29.42 8.60 9.05
N ARG A 420 30.53 9.35 9.11
CA ARG A 420 31.48 9.47 7.99
C ARG A 420 31.99 8.11 7.50
N THR A 421 32.09 7.11 8.39
CA THR A 421 32.55 5.76 8.04
C THR A 421 31.59 4.98 7.14
N LEU A 422 30.33 5.41 7.04
CA LEU A 422 29.35 4.82 6.11
C LEU A 422 29.43 5.42 4.70
N LEU A 423 30.10 6.57 4.49
CA LEU A 423 30.15 7.23 3.18
C LEU A 423 30.90 6.43 2.11
N PRO A 424 32.03 5.75 2.39
CA PRO A 424 32.65 4.86 1.41
C PRO A 424 31.69 3.72 1.02
N LYS A 425 31.05 3.10 2.01
CA LYS A 425 30.06 2.04 1.81
C LYS A 425 28.87 2.52 1.00
N TRP A 426 28.46 3.78 1.15
CA TRP A 426 27.42 4.39 0.32
C TRP A 426 27.79 4.34 -1.17
N LYS A 427 29.01 4.76 -1.51
CA LYS A 427 29.48 4.82 -2.91
C LYS A 427 29.72 3.44 -3.51
N GLU A 428 30.15 2.48 -2.67
CA GLU A 428 30.46 1.10 -3.06
C GLU A 428 29.24 0.17 -3.01
N ALA A 429 28.13 0.61 -2.43
CA ALA A 429 26.94 -0.21 -2.26
C ALA A 429 26.35 -0.59 -3.62
N LYS A 430 26.24 -1.90 -3.86
CA LYS A 430 25.50 -2.48 -4.98
C LYS A 430 23.97 -2.45 -4.77
N MET A 431 23.47 -1.51 -3.98
CA MET A 431 22.04 -1.35 -3.71
C MET A 431 21.66 0.12 -3.87
N PRO A 432 20.44 0.44 -4.31
CA PRO A 432 19.98 1.81 -4.35
C PRO A 432 19.84 2.33 -2.92
N ILE A 433 20.60 3.37 -2.58
CA ILE A 433 20.52 4.06 -1.28
C ILE A 433 19.81 5.39 -1.51
N ASP A 434 18.79 5.66 -0.70
CA ASP A 434 18.00 6.89 -0.79
C ASP A 434 18.09 7.77 0.47
N GLY A 435 18.86 7.37 1.47
CA GLY A 435 18.95 8.11 2.73
C GLY A 435 19.71 7.40 3.85
N LEU A 436 19.44 7.85 5.07
CA LEU A 436 19.95 7.31 6.33
C LEU A 436 18.78 7.03 7.27
N VAL A 437 18.92 6.00 8.11
CA VAL A 437 18.02 5.71 9.23
C VAL A 437 18.80 5.88 10.53
N PHE A 438 18.22 6.61 11.47
CA PHE A 438 18.75 6.85 12.80
C PHE A 438 17.86 6.16 13.82
N GLN A 439 18.44 5.20 14.53
CA GLN A 439 17.78 4.34 15.50
C GLN A 439 18.29 4.68 16.92
N HIS A 440 17.39 5.09 17.81
CA HIS A 440 17.72 5.30 19.22
C HIS A 440 17.85 4.02 20.02
N ASN A 441 18.61 4.13 21.11
CA ASN A 441 18.84 3.07 22.08
C ASN A 441 17.67 2.85 23.05
N ASP A 442 16.51 2.49 22.53
CA ASP A 442 15.32 2.15 23.31
C ASP A 442 14.72 0.82 22.82
N VAL A 443 13.65 0.38 23.47
CA VAL A 443 12.89 -0.81 23.07
C VAL A 443 12.22 -0.65 21.71
N TYR A 444 12.02 -1.77 21.01
CA TYR A 444 11.31 -1.76 19.74
C TYR A 444 9.86 -1.32 19.95
N LYS A 445 9.45 -0.22 19.29
CA LYS A 445 8.09 0.33 19.36
C LYS A 445 7.29 -0.11 18.14
N ILE A 446 6.21 -0.86 18.38
CA ILE A 446 5.27 -1.23 17.32
C ILE A 446 4.40 -0.01 16.98
N GLY A 447 4.24 0.27 15.68
CA GLY A 447 3.57 1.46 15.19
C GLY A 447 4.52 2.64 15.04
N ARG A 448 3.99 3.86 15.05
CA ARG A 448 4.80 5.05 14.76
C ARG A 448 5.75 5.38 15.92
N ASP A 449 7.05 5.29 15.66
CA ASP A 449 8.10 5.68 16.59
C ASP A 449 8.63 7.08 16.23
N ARG A 450 8.30 8.08 17.06
CA ARG A 450 8.70 9.48 16.86
C ARG A 450 10.22 9.69 16.90
N PHE A 451 10.96 8.75 17.45
CA PHE A 451 12.41 8.83 17.62
C PHE A 451 13.18 7.91 16.66
N LEU A 452 12.48 7.03 15.93
CA LEU A 452 13.01 6.43 14.72
C LEU A 452 12.88 7.45 13.59
N VAL A 453 14.01 8.00 13.17
CA VAL A 453 14.04 9.13 12.23
C VAL A 453 14.85 8.79 11.00
N LYS A 454 14.53 9.45 9.89
CA LYS A 454 15.27 9.29 8.63
C LYS A 454 15.79 10.62 8.12
N TRP A 455 16.88 10.56 7.39
CA TRP A 455 17.33 11.67 6.56
C TRP A 455 17.37 11.19 5.10
N LYS A 456 17.01 12.06 4.16
CA LYS A 456 17.15 11.83 2.73
C LYS A 456 17.67 13.13 2.10
N PRO A 457 18.37 13.08 0.96
CA PRO A 457 18.61 14.27 0.14
C PRO A 457 17.30 15.03 -0.13
N ILE A 458 17.35 16.36 -0.23
CA ILE A 458 16.14 17.18 -0.32
C ILE A 458 15.33 16.86 -1.58
N GLU A 459 16.02 16.52 -2.66
CA GLU A 459 15.46 16.07 -3.93
C GLU A 459 14.69 14.73 -3.81
N HIS A 460 14.96 13.94 -2.76
CA HIS A 460 14.29 12.67 -2.46
C HIS A 460 13.18 12.84 -1.39
N CYS A 461 12.98 14.05 -0.87
CA CYS A 461 11.84 14.42 -0.03
C CYS A 461 10.67 14.86 -0.91
N THR A 462 10.05 13.88 -1.57
CA THR A 462 8.97 14.10 -2.54
C THR A 462 7.58 14.07 -1.91
N VAL A 463 6.61 14.62 -2.64
CA VAL A 463 5.20 14.72 -2.27
C VAL A 463 4.32 14.30 -3.45
N ASP A 464 3.31 13.48 -3.16
CA ASP A 464 2.25 13.12 -4.09
C ASP A 464 1.18 14.23 -4.11
N PHE A 465 0.95 14.85 -5.26
CA PHE A 465 -0.10 15.86 -5.46
C PHE A 465 -1.05 15.44 -6.58
N ARG A 466 -2.30 15.92 -6.54
CA ARG A 466 -3.18 15.85 -7.70
C ARG A 466 -3.10 17.15 -8.48
N LEU A 467 -2.86 17.03 -9.79
CA LEU A 467 -2.81 18.18 -10.70
C LEU A 467 -4.21 18.77 -10.88
N ALA A 468 -4.34 20.09 -10.87
CA ALA A 468 -5.58 20.79 -11.16
C ALA A 468 -5.31 22.04 -12.00
N ASN A 469 -6.35 22.52 -12.69
CA ASN A 469 -6.36 23.83 -13.37
C ASN A 469 -5.13 24.10 -14.26
N GLY A 470 -4.70 23.08 -15.03
CA GLY A 470 -3.58 23.20 -15.95
C GLY A 470 -3.79 24.29 -17.00
N ILE A 471 -2.86 25.24 -17.07
CA ILE A 471 -2.83 26.31 -18.06
C ILE A 471 -1.51 26.25 -18.83
N LEU A 472 -1.60 26.19 -20.16
CA LEU A 472 -0.45 26.29 -21.05
C LEU A 472 0.05 27.75 -21.10
N LYS A 473 1.32 27.96 -20.77
CA LYS A 473 2.02 29.25 -20.86
C LYS A 473 3.36 29.05 -21.57
N GLY A 474 3.45 29.49 -22.83
CA GLY A 474 4.60 29.17 -23.67
C GLY A 474 4.73 27.66 -23.87
N ASP A 475 5.92 27.10 -23.64
CA ASP A 475 6.21 25.67 -23.81
C ASP A 475 6.03 24.84 -22.52
N SER A 476 5.32 25.37 -21.52
CA SER A 476 5.11 24.69 -20.25
C SER A 476 3.70 24.84 -19.72
N TRP A 477 3.22 23.80 -19.05
CA TRP A 477 1.97 23.80 -18.33
C TRP A 477 2.20 24.20 -16.88
N THR A 478 1.38 25.12 -16.38
CA THR A 478 1.31 25.44 -14.95
C THR A 478 0.07 24.78 -14.37
N PHE A 479 0.25 23.92 -13.37
CA PHE A 479 -0.82 23.27 -12.64
C PHE A 479 -0.87 23.78 -11.20
N GLU A 480 -2.08 23.94 -10.69
CA GLU A 480 -2.34 24.01 -9.26
C GLU A 480 -2.26 22.62 -8.64
N LEU A 481 -1.96 22.56 -7.34
CA LEU A 481 -1.69 21.31 -6.64
C LEU A 481 -2.68 21.07 -5.51
N MET A 482 -3.37 19.93 -5.58
CA MET A 482 -4.35 19.51 -4.58
C MET A 482 -3.74 18.50 -3.60
N VAL A 483 -4.15 18.61 -2.34
CA VAL A 483 -3.79 17.74 -1.23
C VAL A 483 -5.02 17.18 -0.56
N THR A 484 -4.87 16.06 0.15
CA THR A 484 -5.95 15.54 1.01
C THR A 484 -6.12 16.47 2.20
N ASP A 485 -7.35 16.94 2.45
CA ASP A 485 -7.67 17.76 3.61
C ASP A 485 -7.60 16.92 4.89
N ASP A 486 -6.67 17.28 5.76
CA ASP A 486 -6.55 16.75 7.12
C ASP A 486 -6.44 17.85 8.18
N ILE A 487 -6.79 19.10 7.80
CA ILE A 487 -6.68 20.27 8.68
C ILE A 487 -8.04 20.91 8.97
N SER A 488 -9.04 20.75 8.11
CA SER A 488 -10.37 21.27 8.37
C SER A 488 -11.12 20.39 9.37
N ALA A 489 -12.01 21.00 10.17
CA ALA A 489 -12.85 20.27 11.13
C ALA A 489 -13.80 19.28 10.44
N ASN A 490 -14.12 19.51 9.17
CA ASN A 490 -14.99 18.68 8.34
C ASN A 490 -14.23 17.58 7.60
N GLY A 491 -13.01 17.20 8.05
CA GLY A 491 -12.00 16.29 7.48
C GLY A 491 -12.46 14.92 6.93
N GLY A 492 -13.51 14.92 6.13
CA GLY A 492 -13.74 13.98 5.07
C GLY A 492 -12.64 14.21 4.06
N PHE A 493 -12.12 13.11 3.54
CA PHE A 493 -10.99 12.97 2.63
C PHE A 493 -11.19 13.65 1.27
N GLY A 494 -11.90 14.79 1.22
CA GLY A 494 -11.90 15.71 0.12
C GLY A 494 -10.52 16.29 -0.10
N GLU A 495 -10.34 16.82 -1.30
CA GLU A 495 -9.08 17.40 -1.71
C GLU A 495 -9.23 18.91 -1.77
N ILE A 496 -8.28 19.61 -1.16
CA ILE A 496 -8.22 21.06 -1.13
C ILE A 496 -6.97 21.53 -1.88
N PRO A 497 -6.98 22.73 -2.47
CA PRO A 497 -5.77 23.34 -2.98
C PRO A 497 -4.73 23.50 -1.86
N TYR A 498 -3.48 23.21 -2.15
CA TYR A 498 -2.38 23.67 -1.31
C TYR A 498 -2.03 25.08 -1.77
N GLU A 499 -2.58 26.08 -1.07
CA GLU A 499 -2.49 27.50 -1.44
C GLU A 499 -1.07 27.92 -1.82
N GLY A 500 -0.93 28.54 -3.00
CA GLY A 500 0.35 29.02 -3.54
C GLY A 500 1.28 27.94 -4.11
N ALA A 501 0.93 26.66 -4.08
CA ALA A 501 1.74 25.60 -4.68
C ALA A 501 1.45 25.41 -6.17
N LEU A 502 2.50 25.50 -6.99
CA LEU A 502 2.44 25.38 -8.44
C LEU A 502 3.42 24.33 -8.95
N ALA A 503 2.98 23.52 -9.90
CA ALA A 503 3.87 22.68 -10.71
C ALA A 503 3.99 23.27 -12.12
N ILE A 504 5.23 23.55 -12.54
CA ILE A 504 5.54 24.00 -13.90
C ILE A 504 6.19 22.81 -14.62
N ILE A 505 5.47 22.24 -15.59
CA ILE A 505 5.87 21.01 -16.28
C ILE A 505 6.00 21.29 -17.78
N PRO A 506 7.15 20.98 -18.41
CA PRO A 506 7.33 21.14 -19.85
C PRO A 506 6.26 20.39 -20.67
N SER A 507 5.81 20.99 -21.78
CA SER A 507 4.79 20.39 -22.65
C SER A 507 5.19 19.02 -23.19
N THR A 508 6.47 18.79 -23.45
CA THR A 508 7.00 17.48 -23.85
C THR A 508 6.68 16.40 -22.81
N LEU A 509 6.97 16.68 -21.54
CA LEU A 509 6.76 15.73 -20.44
C LEU A 509 5.27 15.50 -20.15
N VAL A 510 4.45 16.55 -20.31
CA VAL A 510 2.99 16.46 -20.23
C VAL A 510 2.44 15.51 -21.29
N GLN A 511 2.92 15.61 -22.53
CA GLN A 511 2.49 14.73 -23.61
C GLN A 511 3.00 13.30 -23.42
N GLU A 512 4.28 13.12 -23.10
CA GLU A 512 4.92 11.81 -22.89
C GLU A 512 4.25 11.00 -21.77
N ASN A 513 3.83 11.67 -20.69
CA ASN A 513 3.21 11.01 -19.54
C ASN A 513 1.67 11.14 -19.53
N GLY A 514 1.07 11.73 -20.58
CA GLY A 514 -0.38 11.99 -20.62
C GLY A 514 -0.90 12.78 -19.42
N LEU A 515 -0.13 13.75 -18.91
CA LEU A 515 -0.49 14.52 -17.72
C LEU A 515 -1.70 15.41 -17.99
N CYS A 516 -2.66 15.41 -17.08
CA CYS A 516 -3.83 16.27 -17.15
C CYS A 516 -4.39 16.51 -15.75
N ASN A 517 -5.36 17.44 -15.67
CA ASN A 517 -6.12 17.66 -14.45
C ASN A 517 -6.65 16.34 -13.90
N GLY A 518 -6.43 16.16 -12.61
CA GLY A 518 -6.91 15.06 -11.81
C GLY A 518 -5.98 13.86 -11.70
N ILE A 519 -4.83 13.86 -12.37
CA ILE A 519 -3.81 12.82 -12.20
C ILE A 519 -3.00 13.09 -10.93
N ILE A 520 -2.63 12.01 -10.21
CA ILE A 520 -1.70 12.10 -9.08
C ILE A 520 -0.28 11.89 -9.60
N VAL A 521 0.59 12.80 -9.21
CA VAL A 521 2.00 12.82 -9.59
C VAL A 521 2.86 13.01 -8.35
N GLU A 522 4.04 12.41 -8.38
CA GLU A 522 5.07 12.66 -7.39
C GLU A 522 5.89 13.86 -7.82
N LEU A 523 6.04 14.84 -6.92
CA LEU A 523 6.76 16.07 -7.15
C LEU A 523 7.84 16.28 -6.09
N ALA A 524 8.94 16.93 -6.47
CA ALA A 524 9.96 17.41 -5.54
C ALA A 524 9.84 18.93 -5.36
N LEU A 525 10.08 19.42 -4.14
CA LEU A 525 10.09 20.86 -3.87
C LEU A 525 11.31 21.48 -4.56
N LYS A 526 11.08 22.40 -5.49
CA LYS A 526 12.13 23.07 -6.26
C LYS A 526 12.54 24.39 -5.62
N ASP A 527 11.56 25.21 -5.25
CA ASP A 527 11.79 26.54 -4.68
C ASP A 527 10.62 27.01 -3.82
N ARG A 528 10.87 27.98 -2.94
CA ARG A 528 9.84 28.63 -2.11
C ARG A 528 10.14 30.12 -1.95
N LYS A 529 9.09 30.95 -2.00
CA LYS A 529 9.16 32.40 -1.76
C LYS A 529 8.11 32.80 -0.75
N GLU A 530 8.54 33.47 0.32
CA GLU A 530 7.65 34.13 1.28
C GLU A 530 7.48 35.59 0.86
N THR A 531 6.23 36.03 0.71
CA THR A 531 5.90 37.44 0.51
C THR A 531 5.38 38.02 1.83
N ASN A 532 6.13 38.95 2.39
CA ASN A 532 5.81 39.65 3.65
C ASN A 532 5.18 41.04 3.42
N GLU A 533 4.71 41.34 2.20
CA GLU A 533 4.22 42.68 1.88
C GLU A 533 2.76 42.88 2.34
N GLY A 534 2.58 43.69 3.38
CA GLY A 534 1.36 44.50 3.62
C GLY A 534 0.03 43.79 3.91
N VAL A 535 -0.02 42.46 3.91
CA VAL A 535 -1.25 41.68 4.17
C VAL A 535 -1.15 40.96 5.51
N SER A 536 -2.28 40.85 6.21
CA SER A 536 -2.43 40.26 7.56
C SER A 536 -2.00 38.79 7.72
N SER A 537 -1.59 38.10 6.64
CA SER A 537 -1.01 36.75 6.68
C SER A 537 0.05 36.59 5.58
N PRO A 538 1.28 36.14 5.88
CA PRO A 538 2.31 35.89 4.88
C PRO A 538 1.82 34.83 3.87
N GLN A 539 1.98 35.11 2.57
CA GLN A 539 1.68 34.16 1.51
C GLN A 539 2.97 33.49 1.04
N THR A 540 3.03 32.17 1.15
CA THR A 540 4.14 31.35 0.68
C THR A 540 3.79 30.77 -0.68
N THR A 541 4.56 31.10 -1.71
CA THR A 541 4.49 30.44 -3.01
C THR A 541 5.53 29.33 -3.06
N THR A 542 5.15 28.14 -3.51
CA THR A 542 6.07 27.00 -3.66
C THR A 542 6.03 26.46 -5.08
N TRP A 543 7.19 26.15 -5.64
CA TRP A 543 7.33 25.57 -6.97
C TRP A 543 7.80 24.13 -6.86
N TRP A 544 7.17 23.27 -7.63
CA TRP A 544 7.37 21.83 -7.58
C TRP A 544 7.77 21.29 -8.95
N SER A 545 8.75 20.38 -8.97
CA SER A 545 9.21 19.71 -10.18
C SER A 545 8.64 18.30 -10.29
N PHE A 546 8.28 17.91 -11.50
CA PHE A 546 7.75 16.57 -11.78
C PHE A 546 8.81 15.48 -11.60
N ARG A 547 8.43 14.38 -10.91
CA ARG A 547 9.22 13.15 -10.83
C ARG A 547 8.62 12.04 -11.65
N CYS A 548 7.41 11.61 -11.31
CA CYS A 548 6.74 10.51 -12.00
C CYS A 548 5.22 10.51 -11.77
N LEU A 549 4.52 9.72 -12.59
CA LEU A 549 3.12 9.37 -12.40
C LEU A 549 2.93 8.45 -11.19
N ARG A 550 1.88 8.68 -10.41
CA ARG A 550 1.51 7.86 -9.24
C ARG A 550 0.16 7.18 -9.43
N ASN A 551 0.08 6.34 -10.47
CA ASN A 551 -1.10 5.50 -10.74
C ASN A 551 -1.40 4.50 -9.59
N ASP A 552 -0.42 4.26 -8.72
CA ASP A 552 -0.54 3.46 -7.50
C ASP A 552 -1.26 4.20 -6.35
N LYS A 553 -1.43 5.53 -6.47
CA LYS A 553 -2.03 6.36 -5.42
C LYS A 553 -3.48 6.73 -5.76
N PRO A 554 -4.41 6.56 -4.81
CA PRO A 554 -5.81 6.97 -4.99
C PRO A 554 -6.03 8.46 -4.69
N SER A 555 -5.21 9.01 -3.80
CA SER A 555 -5.30 10.36 -3.23
C SER A 555 -3.89 10.95 -3.09
N PRO A 556 -3.75 12.29 -3.18
CA PRO A 556 -2.50 12.98 -2.88
C PRO A 556 -2.15 12.89 -1.39
N ASN A 557 -0.95 13.32 -1.02
CA ASN A 557 -0.55 13.41 0.38
C ASN A 557 -1.44 14.38 1.16
N LYS A 558 -1.48 14.16 2.47
CA LYS A 558 -2.19 15.03 3.42
C LYS A 558 -1.53 16.39 3.52
N HIS A 559 -2.32 17.44 3.72
CA HIS A 559 -1.83 18.80 3.92
C HIS A 559 -0.72 18.86 5.00
N SER A 560 -0.93 18.20 6.15
CA SER A 560 0.04 18.20 7.25
C SER A 560 1.39 17.52 6.93
N ILE A 561 1.41 16.61 5.96
CA ILE A 561 2.64 15.95 5.48
C ILE A 561 3.39 16.89 4.54
N VAL A 562 2.67 17.51 3.59
CA VAL A 562 3.25 18.49 2.66
C VAL A 562 3.87 19.64 3.43
N LYS A 563 3.14 20.19 4.41
CA LYS A 563 3.64 21.27 5.27
C LYS A 563 4.96 20.93 5.97
N LYS A 564 5.10 19.70 6.50
CA LYS A 564 6.36 19.27 7.14
C LYS A 564 7.54 19.20 6.19
N ILE A 565 7.31 18.89 4.91
CA ILE A 565 8.35 18.87 3.90
C ILE A 565 8.72 20.30 3.48
N VAL A 566 7.73 21.18 3.31
CA VAL A 566 7.93 22.60 2.99
C VAL A 566 8.70 23.33 4.10
N ASP A 567 8.36 23.03 5.37
CA ASP A 567 8.98 23.66 6.55
C ASP A 567 10.31 23.01 6.95
N LEU A 568 10.73 21.91 6.30
CA LEU A 568 11.89 21.12 6.67
C LEU A 568 13.17 21.97 6.65
N ARG A 569 13.85 22.08 7.79
CA ARG A 569 15.15 22.76 7.88
C ARG A 569 16.27 21.80 7.47
N HIS A 570 16.24 21.43 6.19
CA HIS A 570 17.09 20.40 5.62
C HIS A 570 18.58 20.70 5.82
N LEU A 571 19.36 19.63 5.97
CA LEU A 571 20.81 19.64 6.08
C LEU A 571 21.38 18.90 4.88
N SER A 572 22.34 19.50 4.19
CA SER A 572 23.16 18.77 3.21
C SER A 572 23.88 17.60 3.89
N LEU A 573 24.31 16.62 3.10
CA LEU A 573 25.01 15.45 3.64
C LEU A 573 26.27 15.85 4.42
N GLU A 574 27.07 16.79 3.90
CA GLU A 574 28.29 17.25 4.58
C GLU A 574 27.97 18.01 5.87
N GLU A 575 26.99 18.93 5.86
CA GLU A 575 26.55 19.60 7.10
C GLU A 575 26.06 18.61 8.15
N LEU A 576 25.31 17.58 7.72
CA LEU A 576 24.82 16.54 8.60
C LEU A 576 25.97 15.74 9.22
N VAL A 577 26.94 15.31 8.41
CA VAL A 577 28.11 14.57 8.88
C VAL A 577 28.89 15.40 9.91
N ASP A 578 29.18 16.67 9.59
CA ASP A 578 29.92 17.58 10.47
C ASP A 578 29.19 17.87 11.80
N LEU A 579 27.86 17.92 11.77
CA LEU A 579 27.04 18.05 12.98
C LEU A 579 27.03 16.76 13.80
N CYS A 580 26.87 15.61 13.14
CA CYS A 580 26.86 14.29 13.77
C CYS A 580 28.21 13.97 14.47
N GLU A 581 29.34 14.30 13.86
CA GLU A 581 30.68 14.09 14.44
C GLU A 581 30.89 14.83 15.77
N LYS A 582 30.18 15.95 15.96
CA LYS A 582 30.23 16.78 17.19
C LYS A 582 29.30 16.28 18.29
N VAL A 583 28.45 15.28 18.01
CA VAL A 583 27.55 14.70 19.00
C VAL A 583 28.34 13.71 19.87
N PRO A 584 28.42 13.89 21.20
CA PRO A 584 29.00 12.86 22.06
C PRO A 584 28.11 11.62 22.01
N PHE A 585 28.71 10.43 21.89
CA PHE A 585 27.97 9.17 21.89
C PHE A 585 28.08 8.49 23.26
N TYR A 586 26.93 8.13 23.84
CA TYR A 586 26.83 7.54 25.19
C TYR A 586 26.37 6.07 25.17
N GLY A 587 26.52 5.39 24.04
CA GLY A 587 26.24 3.96 23.89
C GLY A 587 27.48 3.09 24.02
N SER A 588 27.29 1.77 24.08
CA SER A 588 28.39 0.82 23.86
C SER A 588 28.66 0.69 22.36
N THR A 589 29.92 0.82 21.95
CA THR A 589 30.39 0.62 20.57
C THR A 589 30.33 -0.84 20.10
#